data_AF-A7HCL0-F1
#
_entry.id   AF-A7HCL0-F1
#
_cell.length_a   1.000
_cell.length_b   1.000
_cell.length_c   1.000
_cell.angle_alpha   90.00
_cell.angle_beta   90.00
_cell.angle_gamma   90.00
#
_symmetry.space_group_name_H-M   'P 1'
#
loop_
_entity.id
_entity.type
_entity.pdbx_description
1 polymer ?
#
loop_
_entity_poly.entity_id
_entity_poly.type
_entity_poly.pdbx_seq_one_letter_code
_entity_poly.pdbx_strand_id
1 'polypeptide(L)'
;MPRPPVHTTLDAAVRAAMEPVVKRASAAIARAVAEMAAARLESELDAEIARKGRGRRRRGVNGAATRPRGEITRWAADRRARRVPNFVIDMTGLKTKKQIVAKFGDGVVFEKGKPAPKPKA
;
A
#
# COMPACT_ATOMS: atom_id res chain seq x y z
N MET A 1 33.11 50.96 -52.51
CA MET A 1 32.03 50.92 -51.51
C MET A 1 31.38 49.55 -51.55
N PRO A 2 31.60 48.66 -50.57
CA PRO A 2 30.91 47.38 -50.53
C PRO A 2 29.49 47.56 -49.98
N ARG A 3 28.50 47.05 -50.72
CA ARG A 3 27.08 47.04 -50.35
C ARG A 3 26.88 45.95 -49.27
N PRO A 4 26.20 46.20 -48.13
CA PRO A 4 25.99 45.15 -47.14
C PRO A 4 25.02 44.07 -47.67
N PRO A 5 25.23 42.78 -47.34
CA PRO A 5 24.39 41.70 -47.85
C PRO A 5 23.00 41.73 -47.20
N VAL A 6 21.98 41.79 -48.06
CA VAL A 6 20.55 41.85 -47.70
C VAL A 6 20.01 40.43 -47.56
N HIS A 7 20.48 39.64 -46.61
CA HIS A 7 19.84 38.34 -46.32
C HIS A 7 19.91 38.02 -44.83
N THR A 8 19.15 38.76 -44.03
CA THR A 8 18.53 38.16 -42.85
C THR A 8 17.72 36.98 -43.39
N THR A 9 18.21 35.76 -43.20
CA THR A 9 17.56 34.57 -43.76
C THR A 9 16.12 34.52 -43.27
N LEU A 10 15.18 34.19 -44.15
CA LEU A 10 13.75 34.18 -43.85
C LEU A 10 13.45 33.42 -42.54
N ASP A 11 14.21 32.36 -42.27
CA ASP A 11 14.17 31.57 -41.04
C ASP A 11 14.51 32.38 -39.77
N ALA A 12 15.47 33.30 -39.85
CA ALA A 12 15.81 34.17 -38.73
C ALA A 12 14.69 35.18 -38.44
N ALA A 13 14.03 35.70 -39.48
CA ALA A 13 12.88 36.59 -39.33
C ALA A 13 11.66 35.84 -38.75
N VAL A 14 11.37 34.63 -39.24
CA VAL A 14 10.31 33.77 -38.71
C VAL A 14 10.59 33.38 -37.26
N ARG A 15 11.82 33.00 -36.93
CA ARG A 15 12.22 32.68 -35.55
C ARG A 15 12.03 33.87 -34.62
N ALA A 16 12.51 35.05 -35.01
CA ALA A 16 12.36 36.27 -34.22
C ALA A 16 10.88 36.64 -33.98
N ALA A 17 10.02 36.42 -34.98
CA ALA A 17 8.58 36.65 -34.86
C ALA A 17 7.88 35.61 -33.95
N MET A 18 8.33 34.35 -33.96
CA MET A 18 7.73 33.28 -33.16
C MET A 18 8.22 33.24 -31.70
N GLU A 19 9.44 33.69 -31.42
CA GLU A 19 10.05 33.75 -30.09
C GLU A 19 9.11 34.28 -28.99
N PRO A 20 8.44 35.44 -29.13
CA PRO A 20 7.52 35.95 -28.11
C PRO A 20 6.27 35.10 -27.94
N VAL A 21 5.77 34.48 -29.01
CA VAL A 21 4.59 33.60 -28.98
C VAL A 21 4.93 32.32 -28.23
N VAL A 22 6.07 31.70 -28.54
CA VAL A 22 6.57 30.50 -27.86
C VAL A 22 6.80 30.79 -26.38
N LYS A 23 7.42 31.93 -26.05
CA LYS A 23 7.65 32.34 -24.66
C LYS A 23 6.36 32.54 -23.87
N ARG A 24 5.33 33.12 -24.49
CA ARG A 24 4.01 33.30 -23.86
C ARG A 24 3.29 31.97 -23.70
N ALA A 25 3.32 31.13 -24.73
CA ALA A 25 2.71 29.80 -24.70
C ALA A 25 3.38 28.90 -23.65
N SER A 26 4.71 28.89 -23.58
CA SER A 26 5.44 28.09 -22.59
C SER A 26 5.14 28.54 -21.15
N ALA A 27 5.05 29.84 -20.90
CA ALA A 27 4.65 30.37 -19.60
C ALA A 27 3.20 29.98 -19.22
N ALA A 28 2.27 30.03 -20.18
CA ALA A 28 0.88 29.62 -19.96
C ALA A 28 0.77 28.12 -19.69
N ILE A 29 1.49 27.29 -20.46
CA ILE A 29 1.55 25.83 -20.26
C ILE A 29 2.17 25.50 -18.90
N ALA A 30 3.27 26.17 -18.53
CA ALA A 30 3.90 25.95 -17.23
C ALA A 30 2.95 26.27 -16.07
N ARG A 31 2.15 27.35 -16.17
CA ARG A 31 1.11 27.68 -15.18
C ARG A 31 0.02 26.61 -15.12
N ALA A 32 -0.51 26.20 -16.27
CA ALA A 32 -1.54 25.16 -16.31
C ALA A 32 -1.05 23.84 -15.73
N VAL A 33 0.18 23.44 -16.02
CA VAL A 33 0.80 22.23 -15.44
C VAL A 33 0.99 22.37 -13.93
N ALA A 34 1.44 23.53 -13.44
CA ALA A 34 1.58 23.78 -12.02
C ALA A 34 0.24 23.73 -11.28
N GLU A 35 -0.82 24.30 -11.85
CA GLU A 35 -2.18 24.25 -11.30
C GLU A 35 -2.72 22.81 -11.25
N MET A 36 -2.53 22.03 -12.32
CA MET A 36 -2.93 20.61 -12.34
C MET A 36 -2.17 19.78 -11.30
N ALA A 37 -0.87 20.03 -11.14
CA ALA A 37 -0.05 19.34 -10.15
C ALA A 37 -0.47 19.71 -8.71
N ALA A 38 -0.74 20.98 -8.45
CA ALA A 38 -1.22 21.47 -7.16
C ALA A 38 -2.57 20.82 -6.79
N ALA A 39 -3.54 20.83 -7.72
CA ALA A 39 -4.85 20.22 -7.50
C ALA A 39 -4.74 18.71 -7.23
N ARG A 40 -3.84 18.01 -7.93
CA ARG A 40 -3.60 16.58 -7.70
C ARG A 40 -3.02 16.32 -6.31
N LEU A 41 -2.00 17.09 -5.91
CA LEU A 41 -1.39 16.97 -4.59
C LEU A 41 -2.41 17.23 -3.48
N GLU A 42 -3.23 18.27 -3.60
CA GLU A 42 -4.29 18.59 -2.64
C GLU A 42 -5.29 17.43 -2.50
N SER A 43 -5.72 16.84 -3.62
CA SER A 43 -6.62 15.67 -3.61
C SER A 43 -6.00 14.43 -2.94
N GLU A 44 -4.70 14.21 -3.12
CA GLU A 44 -3.97 13.10 -2.50
C GLU A 44 -3.81 13.32 -0.99
N LEU A 45 -3.51 14.55 -0.57
CA LEU A 45 -3.45 14.95 0.84
C LEU A 45 -4.81 14.79 1.53
N ASP A 46 -5.89 15.28 0.94
CA ASP A 46 -7.24 15.15 1.48
C ASP A 46 -7.66 13.68 1.62
N ALA A 47 -7.33 12.85 0.63
CA ALA A 47 -7.58 11.42 0.69
C ALA A 47 -6.76 10.72 1.80
N GLU A 48 -5.52 11.13 2.02
CA GLU A 48 -4.70 10.63 3.12
C GLU A 48 -5.21 11.08 4.49
N ILE A 49 -5.56 12.35 4.63
CA ILE A 49 -6.14 12.92 5.86
C ILE A 49 -7.48 12.24 6.16
N ALA A 50 -8.35 12.04 5.16
CA ALA A 50 -9.60 11.33 5.32
C ALA A 50 -9.39 9.87 5.75
N ARG A 51 -8.39 9.18 5.20
CA ARG A 51 -8.01 7.81 5.63
C ARG A 51 -7.51 7.79 7.07
N LYS A 52 -6.60 8.70 7.45
CA LYS A 52 -6.06 8.82 8.82
C LYS A 52 -7.15 9.23 9.83
N GLY A 53 -8.08 10.10 9.44
CA GLY A 53 -9.19 10.57 10.29
C GLY A 53 -10.26 9.51 10.55
N ARG A 54 -10.59 8.67 9.55
CA ARG A 54 -11.59 7.59 9.69
C ARG A 54 -11.12 6.44 10.57
N GLY A 55 -9.81 6.23 10.72
CA GLY A 55 -9.26 5.21 11.64
C GLY A 55 -9.33 5.58 13.12
N ARG A 56 -9.41 6.88 13.47
CA ARG A 56 -9.26 7.36 14.85
C ARG A 56 -10.58 7.61 15.59
N ARG A 57 -11.70 7.79 14.89
CA ARG A 57 -12.97 8.25 15.50
C ARG A 57 -14.01 7.18 15.88
N ARG A 58 -13.73 5.88 15.71
CA ARG A 58 -14.68 4.80 16.08
C ARG A 58 -14.23 3.92 17.25
N ARG A 59 -13.17 4.28 17.98
CA ARG A 59 -12.65 3.43 19.06
C ARG A 59 -12.40 4.26 20.31
N GLY A 60 -13.45 4.53 21.05
CA GLY A 60 -13.31 5.31 22.27
C GLY A 60 -14.58 5.46 23.10
N VAL A 61 -15.32 4.38 23.34
CA VAL A 61 -16.09 4.19 24.59
C VAL A 61 -16.18 2.67 24.81
N ASN A 62 -15.51 2.16 25.84
CA ASN A 62 -15.59 0.77 26.34
C ASN A 62 -14.88 -0.33 25.51
N GLY A 63 -13.61 -0.58 25.84
CA GLY A 63 -12.94 -1.81 25.41
C GLY A 63 -11.53 -1.88 25.95
N ALA A 64 -11.35 -2.67 27.01
CA ALA A 64 -10.06 -2.97 27.63
C ALA A 64 -8.91 -3.05 26.62
N ALA A 65 -7.79 -2.41 26.96
CA ALA A 65 -6.56 -2.42 26.19
C ALA A 65 -6.20 -3.84 25.74
N THR A 66 -6.55 -4.18 24.51
CA THR A 66 -6.17 -5.45 23.91
C THR A 66 -4.69 -5.32 23.58
N ARG A 67 -3.85 -5.89 24.46
CA ARG A 67 -2.41 -6.03 24.21
C ARG A 67 -2.21 -6.56 22.78
N PRO A 68 -1.23 -6.03 22.02
CA PRO A 68 -0.90 -6.58 20.72
C PRO A 68 -0.58 -8.07 20.93
N ARG A 69 -1.41 -8.94 20.34
CA ARG A 69 -1.17 -10.38 20.38
C ARG A 69 0.11 -10.62 19.59
N GLY A 70 1.22 -10.83 20.28
CA GLY A 70 2.46 -11.31 19.66
C GLY A 70 2.19 -12.55 18.81
N GLU A 71 3.09 -12.83 17.88
CA GLU A 71 2.98 -14.00 17.00
C GLU A 71 2.71 -15.27 17.81
N ILE A 72 1.66 -16.01 17.45
CA ILE A 72 1.29 -17.26 18.12
C ILE A 72 2.31 -18.34 17.72
N THR A 73 3.21 -18.69 18.62
CA THR A 73 4.24 -19.72 18.42
C THR A 73 3.80 -21.11 18.90
N ARG A 74 2.78 -21.18 19.76
CA ARG A 74 2.25 -22.41 20.34
C ARG A 74 0.72 -22.44 20.25
N TRP A 75 0.17 -23.57 19.81
CA TRP A 75 -1.27 -23.78 19.69
C TRP A 75 -1.64 -25.19 20.13
N ALA A 76 -2.69 -25.31 20.94
CA ALA A 76 -3.22 -26.59 21.37
C ALA A 76 -4.59 -26.84 20.72
N ALA A 77 -4.86 -28.07 20.29
CA ALA A 77 -6.16 -28.48 19.77
C ALA A 77 -7.14 -28.75 20.92
N ASP A 78 -7.38 -27.76 21.78
CA ASP A 78 -8.24 -27.89 22.96
C ASP A 78 -9.65 -27.30 22.72
N ARG A 79 -10.50 -27.38 23.76
CA ARG A 79 -11.85 -26.80 23.74
C ARG A 79 -11.85 -25.27 23.58
N ARG A 80 -10.78 -24.59 24.02
CA ARG A 80 -10.64 -23.12 23.98
C ARG A 80 -10.15 -22.63 22.62
N ALA A 81 -9.54 -23.49 21.81
CA ALA A 81 -9.03 -23.16 20.50
C ALA A 81 -10.18 -22.83 19.54
N ARG A 82 -10.19 -21.57 19.08
CA ARG A 82 -11.23 -21.06 18.17
C ARG A 82 -10.84 -21.21 16.70
N ARG A 83 -9.58 -20.90 16.35
CA ARG A 83 -9.05 -20.93 14.99
C ARG A 83 -7.76 -21.73 14.96
N VAL A 84 -7.54 -22.44 13.85
CA VAL A 84 -6.26 -23.09 13.54
C VAL A 84 -5.29 -22.05 12.96
N PRO A 85 -4.13 -21.80 13.57
CA PRO A 85 -3.11 -20.90 13.03
C PRO A 85 -2.44 -21.45 11.77
N ASN A 86 -1.94 -20.57 10.91
CA ASN A 86 -1.31 -20.96 9.64
C ASN A 86 -0.16 -21.96 9.83
N PHE A 87 0.72 -21.78 10.83
CA PHE A 87 1.84 -22.70 11.04
C PHE A 87 1.41 -24.14 11.33
N VAL A 88 0.21 -24.34 11.90
CA VAL A 88 -0.36 -25.67 12.12
C VAL A 88 -0.91 -26.24 10.83
N ILE A 89 -1.52 -25.39 9.99
CA ILE A 89 -1.99 -25.77 8.64
C ILE A 89 -0.80 -26.15 7.77
N ASP A 90 0.26 -25.35 7.76
CA ASP A 90 1.47 -25.58 6.98
C ASP A 90 2.16 -26.89 7.39
N MET A 91 2.13 -27.22 8.69
CA MET A 91 2.72 -28.44 9.24
C MET A 91 1.86 -29.69 9.00
N THR A 92 0.53 -29.58 9.04
CA THR A 92 -0.37 -30.76 9.04
C THR A 92 -1.13 -30.96 7.73
N GLY A 93 -1.24 -29.91 6.90
CA GLY A 93 -2.14 -29.83 5.75
C GLY A 93 -3.62 -29.69 6.13
N LEU A 94 -3.96 -29.61 7.42
CA LEU A 94 -5.35 -29.61 7.91
C LEU A 94 -5.81 -28.19 8.26
N LYS A 95 -6.94 -27.77 7.69
CA LYS A 95 -7.44 -26.39 7.83
C LYS A 95 -8.33 -26.19 9.06
N THR A 96 -8.96 -27.25 9.55
CA THR A 96 -9.97 -27.16 10.60
C THR A 96 -9.55 -27.87 11.88
N LYS A 97 -9.99 -27.34 13.03
CA LYS A 97 -9.73 -27.95 14.34
C LYS A 97 -10.29 -29.37 14.39
N LYS A 98 -11.47 -29.60 13.79
CA LYS A 98 -12.10 -30.93 13.72
C LYS A 98 -11.20 -31.96 13.04
N GLN A 99 -10.58 -31.61 11.91
CA GLN A 99 -9.65 -32.50 11.22
C GLN A 99 -8.41 -32.79 12.06
N ILE A 100 -7.87 -31.78 12.73
CA ILE A 100 -6.69 -31.95 13.59
C ILE A 100 -7.00 -32.87 14.77
N VAL A 101 -8.13 -32.66 15.45
CA VAL A 101 -8.57 -33.52 16.55
C VAL A 101 -8.83 -34.94 16.06
N ALA A 102 -9.40 -35.12 14.86
CA ALA A 102 -9.61 -36.43 14.27
C ALA A 102 -8.28 -37.17 13.98
N LYS A 103 -7.24 -36.46 13.51
CA LYS A 103 -5.96 -37.06 13.13
C LYS A 103 -4.95 -37.18 14.28
N PHE A 104 -4.96 -36.26 15.24
CA PHE A 104 -3.93 -36.15 16.29
C PHE A 104 -4.49 -36.28 17.72
N GLY A 105 -5.81 -36.31 17.89
CA GLY A 105 -6.47 -36.35 19.20
C GLY A 105 -6.77 -34.97 19.78
N ASP A 106 -7.57 -34.95 20.85
CA ASP A 106 -7.89 -33.74 21.61
C ASP A 106 -6.71 -33.32 22.49
N GLY A 107 -6.49 -32.02 22.66
CA GLY A 107 -5.44 -31.47 23.52
C GLY A 107 -4.01 -31.55 22.96
N VAL A 108 -3.82 -31.98 21.71
CA VAL A 108 -2.49 -32.04 21.09
C VAL A 108 -1.89 -30.64 20.93
N VAL A 109 -0.59 -30.50 21.18
CA VAL A 109 0.13 -29.22 21.14
C VAL A 109 1.05 -29.15 19.94
N PHE A 110 0.93 -28.06 19.17
CA PHE A 110 1.80 -27.72 18.05
C PHE A 110 2.63 -26.49 18.39
N GLU A 111 3.92 -26.54 18.04
CA GLU A 111 4.86 -25.44 18.23
C GLU A 111 5.57 -25.12 16.91
N LYS A 112 5.65 -23.84 16.57
CA LYS A 112 6.30 -23.37 15.34
C LYS A 112 7.77 -23.81 15.34
N GLY A 113 8.18 -24.55 14.30
CA GLY A 113 9.55 -25.06 14.14
C GLY A 113 9.83 -26.45 14.73
N LYS A 114 8.89 -27.04 15.48
CA LYS A 114 8.99 -28.44 15.92
C LYS A 114 8.27 -29.38 14.94
N PRO A 115 8.68 -30.66 14.84
CA PRO A 115 7.96 -31.63 14.02
C PRO A 115 6.52 -31.82 14.51
N ALA A 116 5.64 -32.22 13.60
CA ALA A 116 4.26 -32.52 13.94
C ALA A 116 4.18 -33.60 15.04
N PRO A 117 3.25 -33.48 16.00
CA PRO A 117 2.94 -34.55 16.94
C PRO A 117 2.57 -35.83 16.18
N LYS A 118 2.75 -36.99 16.81
CA LYS A 118 2.37 -38.26 16.19
C LYS A 118 0.86 -38.30 15.95
N PRO A 119 0.39 -38.73 14.77
CA PRO A 119 -1.02 -38.98 14.55
C PRO A 119 -1.55 -39.99 15.56
N LYS A 120 -2.79 -39.80 15.99
CA LYS A 120 -3.55 -40.78 16.75
C LYS A 120 -3.86 -41.94 15.79
N ALA A 121 -3.39 -43.13 16.15
CA ALA A 121 -3.77 -44.37 15.46
C ALA A 121 -5.27 -44.63 15.61
#